data_AF-R6JUI5-F1
#
_entry.id   AF-R6JUI5-F1
#
_cell.length_a   1.000
_cell.length_b   1.000
_cell.length_c   1.000
_cell.angle_alpha   90.00
_cell.angle_beta   90.00
_cell.angle_gamma   90.00
#
_symmetry.space_group_name_H-M   'P 1'
#
loop_
_entity.id
_entity.type
_entity.pdbx_description
1 polymer ?
#
loop_
_entity_poly.entity_id
_entity_poly.type
_entity_poly.pdbx_seq_one_letter_code
_entity_poly.pdbx_strand_id
1 'polypeptide(L)'
;MPLKINTHCRCYWGSLACPRAAIITKKLDLFHENSGRYGYRRIHALLIREGITVSEKMVRRIMAEEGLVVLIKSRRKYNSYQGELSPSVPNTVNRDFHSEKPNEKWLTDITEFAIPAGKVYLSPVVDCFDGMLPYWTISTKPDAALVNDMPDGAISQLGEEEHPIIHSDRGCHYRWPGWISRM
;
A
#
# COMPACT_ATOMS: atom_id res chain seq x y z
N MET A 1 6.09 -22.27 -31.57
CA MET A 1 5.98 -21.33 -32.70
C MET A 1 7.26 -20.51 -32.76
N PRO A 2 7.99 -20.46 -33.88
CA PRO A 2 9.19 -19.63 -33.97
C PRO A 2 8.79 -18.15 -33.96
N LEU A 3 9.38 -17.38 -33.05
CA LEU A 3 9.22 -15.93 -32.98
C LEU A 3 9.84 -15.31 -34.24
N LYS A 4 9.02 -14.60 -35.03
CA LYS A 4 9.52 -13.77 -36.13
C LYS A 4 10.18 -12.53 -35.51
N ILE A 5 11.50 -12.56 -35.40
CA ILE A 5 12.28 -11.41 -34.93
C ILE A 5 12.33 -10.39 -36.07
N ASN A 6 11.58 -9.30 -35.94
CA ASN A 6 11.64 -8.17 -36.88
C ASN A 6 12.83 -7.28 -36.50
N THR A 7 14.04 -7.75 -36.79
CA THR A 7 15.24 -6.93 -36.58
C THR A 7 15.27 -5.81 -37.61
N HIS A 8 14.76 -4.63 -37.25
CA HIS A 8 15.03 -3.39 -37.98
C HIS A 8 16.48 -2.94 -37.72
N CYS A 9 17.44 -3.76 -38.13
CA CYS A 9 18.84 -3.40 -38.13
C CYS A 9 19.07 -2.59 -39.41
N ARG A 10 19.18 -1.26 -39.30
CA ARG A 10 19.70 -0.40 -40.38
C ARG A 10 21.19 -0.69 -40.58
N CYS A 11 21.53 -1.87 -41.07
CA CYS A 11 22.84 -2.19 -41.61
C CYS A 11 22.66 -2.28 -43.12
N TYR A 12 23.21 -1.30 -43.84
CA TYR A 12 23.18 -1.18 -45.31
C TYR A 12 24.00 -2.25 -46.05
N TRP A 13 24.33 -3.37 -45.40
CA TRP A 13 25.15 -4.44 -45.97
C TRP A 13 24.48 -5.77 -45.63
N GLY A 14 24.00 -6.45 -46.67
CA GLY A 14 23.35 -7.75 -46.57
C GLY A 14 24.28 -8.83 -46.02
N SER A 15 23.65 -9.90 -45.51
CA SER A 15 24.27 -11.18 -45.15
C SER A 15 25.07 -11.27 -43.82
N LEU A 16 24.44 -11.92 -42.84
CA LEU A 16 24.97 -12.91 -41.88
C LEU A 16 26.09 -12.58 -40.88
N ALA A 17 26.68 -11.39 -40.84
CA ALA A 17 27.70 -11.07 -39.83
C ALA A 17 27.50 -9.69 -39.17
N CYS A 18 26.27 -9.39 -38.72
CA CYS A 18 26.05 -8.18 -37.91
C CYS A 18 26.35 -8.46 -36.43
N PRO A 19 27.36 -7.81 -35.81
CA PRO A 19 27.65 -7.99 -34.39
C PRO A 19 26.44 -7.70 -33.50
N ARG A 20 25.56 -6.78 -33.93
CA ARG A 20 24.31 -6.45 -33.21
C ARG A 20 23.30 -7.60 -33.25
N ALA A 21 23.17 -8.31 -34.38
CA ALA A 21 22.27 -9.46 -34.48
C ALA A 21 22.71 -10.61 -33.56
N ALA A 22 24.02 -10.88 -33.50
CA ALA A 22 24.58 -11.88 -32.57
C ALA A 22 24.30 -11.53 -31.10
N ILE A 23 24.43 -10.25 -30.72
CA ILE A 23 24.11 -9.77 -29.38
C ILE A 23 22.61 -9.91 -29.07
N ILE A 24 21.73 -9.62 -30.03
CA ILE A 24 20.27 -9.75 -29.86
C ILE A 24 19.88 -11.20 -29.56
N THR A 25 20.34 -12.15 -30.37
CA THR A 25 20.05 -13.58 -30.20
C THR A 25 20.55 -14.07 -28.84
N LYS A 26 21.82 -13.79 -28.52
CA LYS A 26 22.43 -14.29 -27.30
C LYS A 26 21.78 -13.74 -26.03
N LYS A 27 21.37 -12.48 -26.02
CA LYS A 27 20.63 -11.89 -24.88
C LYS A 27 19.21 -12.47 -24.75
N LEU A 28 18.56 -12.88 -25.84
CA LEU A 28 17.26 -13.57 -25.77
C LEU A 28 17.44 -14.94 -25.11
N ASP A 29 18.43 -15.71 -25.54
CA ASP A 29 18.75 -17.03 -24.96
C ASP A 29 19.01 -16.91 -23.45
N LEU A 30 19.94 -16.04 -23.04
CA LEU A 30 20.27 -15.82 -21.63
C LEU A 30 19.10 -15.32 -20.78
N PHE A 31 18.14 -14.59 -21.38
CA PHE A 31 16.94 -14.14 -20.67
C PHE A 31 15.94 -15.27 -20.47
N HIS A 32 15.72 -16.09 -21.50
CA HIS A 32 14.80 -17.23 -21.44
C HIS A 32 15.35 -18.40 -20.61
N GLU A 33 16.64 -18.71 -20.71
CA GLU A 33 17.34 -19.68 -19.85
C GLU A 33 17.18 -19.32 -18.36
N ASN A 34 17.23 -18.02 -18.05
CA ASN A 34 17.04 -17.52 -16.69
C ASN A 34 15.57 -17.22 -16.34
N SER A 35 14.62 -17.79 -17.09
CA SER A 35 13.17 -17.67 -16.85
C SER A 35 12.65 -16.23 -16.75
N GLY A 36 13.27 -15.29 -17.48
CA GLY A 36 12.89 -13.87 -17.48
C GLY A 36 13.18 -13.13 -16.18
N ARG A 37 14.03 -13.67 -15.29
CA ARG A 37 14.35 -13.07 -13.99
C ARG A 37 15.49 -12.07 -14.05
N TYR A 38 16.33 -12.14 -15.09
CA TYR A 38 17.57 -11.38 -15.15
C TYR A 38 17.35 -10.08 -15.92
N GLY A 39 17.53 -8.96 -15.21
CA GLY A 39 17.54 -7.64 -15.82
C GLY A 39 18.82 -7.37 -16.60
N TYR A 40 18.83 -6.24 -17.30
CA TYR A 40 19.91 -5.85 -18.19
C TYR A 40 21.31 -5.84 -17.56
N ARG A 41 21.44 -5.56 -16.25
CA ARG A 41 22.71 -5.66 -15.51
C ARG A 41 23.26 -7.08 -15.44
N ARG A 42 22.40 -8.07 -15.16
CA ARG A 42 22.80 -9.48 -15.07
C ARG A 42 23.06 -10.08 -16.45
N ILE A 43 22.22 -9.72 -17.42
CA ILE A 43 22.44 -10.12 -18.82
C ILE A 43 23.76 -9.54 -19.35
N HIS A 44 24.05 -8.27 -19.06
CA HIS A 44 25.33 -7.64 -19.42
C HIS A 44 26.53 -8.39 -18.81
N ALA A 45 26.49 -8.71 -17.52
CA ALA A 45 27.55 -9.48 -16.87
C ALA A 45 27.78 -10.87 -17.50
N LEU A 46 26.71 -11.56 -17.91
CA LEU A 46 26.80 -12.85 -18.60
C LEU A 46 27.44 -12.70 -20.00
N LEU A 47 27.04 -11.68 -20.76
CA LEU A 47 27.63 -11.39 -22.08
C LEU A 47 29.13 -11.10 -21.97
N ILE A 48 29.55 -10.33 -20.96
CA ILE A 48 30.97 -10.05 -20.70
C ILE A 48 31.72 -11.34 -20.33
N ARG A 49 31.14 -12.21 -19.50
CA ARG A 49 31.73 -13.50 -19.12
C ARG A 49 31.92 -14.44 -20.31
N GLU A 50 31.05 -14.33 -21.32
CA GLU A 50 31.17 -15.09 -22.57
C GLU A 50 32.08 -14.42 -23.62
N GLY A 51 32.77 -13.33 -23.26
CA GLY A 51 33.73 -12.65 -24.13
C GLY A 51 33.12 -11.64 -25.10
N ILE A 52 31.83 -11.32 -24.96
CA ILE A 52 31.14 -10.35 -25.82
C ILE A 52 31.37 -8.94 -25.27
N THR A 53 32.08 -8.11 -26.02
CA THR A 53 32.30 -6.70 -25.64
C THR A 53 31.07 -5.86 -26.00
N VAL A 54 30.28 -5.49 -24.99
CA VAL A 54 29.07 -4.68 -25.15
C VAL A 54 28.91 -3.71 -23.96
N SER A 55 28.42 -2.50 -24.24
CA SER A 55 28.09 -1.55 -23.17
C SER A 55 26.76 -1.90 -22.51
N GLU A 56 26.68 -1.73 -21.19
CA GLU A 56 25.44 -1.93 -20.41
C GLU A 56 24.26 -1.12 -20.99
N LYS A 57 24.53 0.11 -21.46
CA LYS A 57 23.54 0.99 -22.12
C LYS A 57 22.95 0.34 -23.38
N MET A 58 23.77 -0.33 -24.17
CA MET A 58 23.32 -1.03 -25.37
C MET A 58 22.45 -2.24 -25.01
N VAL A 59 22.82 -3.04 -24.00
CA VAL A 59 22.00 -4.17 -23.53
C VAL A 59 20.64 -3.68 -23.04
N ARG A 60 20.61 -2.60 -22.26
CA ARG A 60 19.36 -1.98 -21.78
C ARG A 60 18.46 -1.54 -22.93
N ARG A 61 19.03 -0.85 -23.94
CA ARG A 61 18.28 -0.39 -25.10
C ARG A 61 17.70 -1.56 -25.89
N ILE A 62 18.51 -2.60 -26.16
CA ILE A 62 18.06 -3.78 -26.90
C ILE A 62 16.99 -4.54 -26.11
N MET A 63 17.14 -4.69 -24.78
CA MET A 63 16.10 -5.30 -23.96
C MET A 63 14.77 -4.52 -24.01
N ALA A 64 14.82 -3.19 -24.06
CA ALA A 64 13.63 -2.35 -24.20
C ALA A 64 13.01 -2.44 -25.62
N GLU A 65 13.83 -2.39 -26.67
CA GLU A 65 13.39 -2.55 -28.08
C GLU A 65 12.70 -3.91 -28.29
N GLU A 66 13.20 -4.97 -27.67
CA GLU A 66 12.67 -6.34 -27.76
C GLU A 66 11.59 -6.66 -26.70
N GLY A 67 11.13 -5.67 -25.92
CA GLY A 67 10.06 -5.86 -24.93
C GLY A 67 10.39 -6.82 -23.78
N LEU A 68 11.67 -7.04 -23.47
CA LEU A 68 12.07 -7.94 -22.39
C LEU A 68 11.97 -7.28 -21.03
N VAL A 69 10.84 -7.51 -20.36
CA VAL A 69 10.55 -6.99 -19.04
C VAL A 69 10.77 -8.08 -18.00
N VAL A 70 11.57 -7.76 -16.97
CA VAL A 70 11.73 -8.64 -15.81
C VAL A 70 10.45 -8.61 -14.98
N LEU A 71 9.85 -9.77 -14.76
CA LEU A 71 8.73 -9.90 -13.84
C LEU A 71 9.22 -9.81 -12.40
N ILE A 72 9.20 -8.60 -11.86
CA ILE A 72 9.43 -8.37 -10.43
C ILE A 72 8.15 -8.76 -9.70
N LYS A 73 8.17 -9.85 -8.94
CA LYS A 73 7.09 -10.13 -7.97
C LYS A 73 7.11 -9.03 -6.91
N SER A 74 6.24 -8.04 -7.06
CA SER A 74 5.91 -7.15 -5.95
C SER A 74 5.25 -8.02 -4.87
N ARG A 75 5.90 -8.12 -3.70
CA ARG A 75 5.21 -8.57 -2.48
C ARG A 75 4.20 -7.48 -2.13
N ARG A 76 3.02 -7.52 -2.76
CA ARG A 76 1.90 -6.73 -2.26
C ARG A 76 1.63 -7.21 -0.84
N LYS A 77 1.64 -6.28 0.12
CA LYS A 77 1.12 -6.57 1.46
C LYS A 77 -0.32 -7.06 1.28
N TYR A 78 -0.67 -8.11 2.03
CA TYR A 78 -2.03 -8.62 2.08
C TYR A 78 -3.00 -7.47 2.35
N ASN A 79 -4.07 -7.39 1.57
CA ASN A 79 -5.14 -6.42 1.76
C ASN A 79 -6.45 -7.21 1.96
N SER A 80 -6.96 -7.22 3.19
CA SER A 80 -8.22 -7.86 3.58
C SER A 80 -9.45 -7.02 3.26
N TYR A 81 -9.29 -5.81 2.73
CA TYR A 81 -10.41 -4.93 2.41
C TYR A 81 -11.28 -5.54 1.30
N GLN A 82 -12.46 -6.04 1.68
CA GLN A 82 -13.43 -6.66 0.76
C GLN A 82 -14.48 -5.69 0.23
N GLY A 83 -14.33 -4.39 0.47
CA GLY A 83 -15.35 -3.37 0.17
C GLY A 83 -16.30 -3.12 1.35
N GLU A 84 -17.19 -2.14 1.19
CA GLU A 84 -18.16 -1.78 2.24
C GLU A 84 -19.33 -2.78 2.27
N LEU A 85 -19.43 -3.58 3.33
CA LEU A 85 -20.49 -4.58 3.51
C LEU A 85 -21.81 -4.01 4.05
N SER A 86 -21.83 -2.77 4.54
CA SER A 86 -23.02 -2.12 5.11
C SER A 86 -23.20 -0.69 4.59
N PRO A 87 -24.46 -0.17 4.56
CA PRO A 87 -24.74 1.21 4.17
C PRO A 87 -23.94 2.19 5.02
N SER A 88 -23.38 3.22 4.38
CA SER A 88 -22.63 4.26 5.09
C SER A 88 -23.58 5.19 5.85
N VAL A 89 -23.32 5.40 7.14
CA VAL A 89 -23.92 6.53 7.87
C VAL A 89 -23.46 7.84 7.20
N PRO A 90 -24.36 8.82 6.98
CA PRO A 90 -23.98 10.12 6.43
C PRO A 90 -22.84 10.77 7.23
N ASN A 91 -21.84 11.31 6.53
CA ASN A 91 -20.74 12.04 7.19
C ASN A 91 -21.20 13.46 7.54
N THR A 92 -21.81 13.63 8.72
CA THR A 92 -22.31 14.92 9.21
C THR A 92 -21.20 15.94 9.44
N VAL A 93 -19.99 15.50 9.80
CA VAL A 93 -18.84 16.39 10.08
C VAL A 93 -18.31 17.04 8.80
N ASN A 94 -18.36 16.34 7.66
CA ASN A 94 -17.94 16.87 6.36
C ASN A 94 -16.61 17.65 6.35
N ARG A 95 -15.62 17.15 7.13
CA ARG A 95 -14.29 17.76 7.33
C ARG A 95 -14.26 19.09 8.09
N ASP A 96 -15.35 19.48 8.73
CA ASP A 96 -15.43 20.58 9.68
C ASP A 96 -15.25 20.08 11.12
N PHE A 97 -13.99 20.05 11.55
CA PHE A 97 -13.56 19.57 12.86
C PHE A 97 -13.48 20.67 13.93
N HIS A 98 -14.06 21.85 13.68
CA HIS A 98 -14.09 22.93 14.67
C HIS A 98 -15.43 22.93 15.40
N SER A 99 -15.41 23.19 16.70
CA SER A 99 -16.61 23.39 17.53
C SER A 99 -16.51 24.72 18.28
N GLU A 100 -17.65 25.38 18.50
CA GLU A 100 -17.70 26.65 19.22
C GLU A 100 -17.84 26.45 20.74
N LYS A 101 -18.29 25.26 21.17
CA LYS A 101 -18.40 24.88 22.58
C LYS A 101 -17.82 23.49 22.84
N PRO A 102 -17.39 23.21 24.09
CA PRO A 102 -17.05 21.86 24.52
C PRO A 102 -18.19 20.88 24.26
N ASN A 103 -17.86 19.62 24.03
CA ASN A 103 -18.82 18.51 23.90
C ASN A 103 -19.86 18.68 22.77
N GLU A 104 -19.55 19.46 21.73
CA GLU A 104 -20.38 19.52 20.51
C GLU A 104 -19.95 18.51 19.45
N LYS A 105 -18.65 18.30 19.27
CA LYS A 105 -18.09 17.35 18.30
C LYS A 105 -16.88 16.66 18.91
N TRP A 106 -16.85 15.35 18.75
CA TRP A 106 -15.79 14.49 19.24
C TRP A 106 -15.19 13.68 18.10
N LEU A 107 -13.88 13.51 18.13
CA LEU A 107 -13.14 12.66 17.22
C LEU A 107 -12.59 11.44 17.95
N THR A 108 -12.54 10.31 17.25
CA THR A 108 -11.90 9.11 17.76
C THR A 108 -11.08 8.42 16.70
N ASP A 109 -9.98 7.81 17.12
CA ASP A 109 -9.12 6.94 16.32
C ASP A 109 -8.60 5.77 17.18
N ILE A 110 -8.01 4.75 16.56
CA ILE A 110 -7.27 3.70 17.26
C ILE A 110 -5.81 3.79 16.86
N THR A 111 -4.96 4.17 17.81
CA THR A 111 -3.52 4.28 17.59
C THR A 111 -2.78 3.05 18.14
N GLU A 112 -1.98 2.39 17.30
CA GLU A 112 -1.08 1.30 17.70
C GLU A 112 0.30 1.86 18.10
N PHE A 113 0.72 1.52 19.31
CA PHE A 113 2.06 1.76 19.83
C PHE A 113 2.83 0.44 19.93
N ALA A 114 3.96 0.35 19.25
CA ALA A 114 4.88 -0.78 19.37
C ALA A 114 5.96 -0.47 20.42
N ILE A 115 5.97 -1.23 21.51
CA ILE A 115 6.97 -1.14 22.58
C ILE A 115 7.73 -2.47 22.72
N PRO A 116 8.89 -2.51 23.39
CA PRO A 116 9.66 -3.76 23.57
C PRO A 116 8.86 -4.89 24.24
N ALA A 117 7.90 -4.56 25.10
CA ALA A 117 7.05 -5.51 25.80
C ALA A 117 5.88 -6.05 24.95
N GLY A 118 5.66 -5.52 23.75
CA GLY A 118 4.54 -5.90 22.88
C GLY A 118 3.85 -4.70 22.24
N LYS A 119 2.64 -4.93 21.75
CA LYS A 119 1.80 -3.88 21.16
C LYS A 119 0.80 -3.38 22.18
N VAL A 120 0.56 -2.08 22.15
CA VAL A 120 -0.45 -1.39 22.95
C VAL A 120 -1.31 -0.57 22.01
N TYR A 121 -2.62 -0.59 22.24
CA TYR A 121 -3.62 0.10 21.45
C TYR A 121 -4.30 1.12 22.33
N LEU A 122 -4.40 2.35 21.83
CA LEU A 122 -5.07 3.46 22.47
C LEU A 122 -6.28 3.85 21.63
N SER A 123 -7.45 3.96 22.27
CA SER A 123 -8.63 4.58 21.68
C SER A 123 -8.98 5.84 22.48
N PRO A 124 -8.65 7.05 21.97
CA PRO A 124 -9.02 8.30 22.60
C PRO A 124 -10.33 8.88 22.03
N VAL A 125 -10.97 9.71 22.84
CA VAL A 125 -11.93 10.74 22.41
C VAL A 125 -11.24 12.08 22.47
N VAL A 126 -11.31 12.86 21.41
CA VAL A 126 -10.75 14.22 21.33
C VAL A 126 -11.88 15.21 21.11
N ASP A 127 -11.97 16.24 21.94
CA ASP A 127 -12.90 17.34 21.76
C ASP A 127 -12.41 18.32 20.68
N CYS A 128 -13.27 18.63 19.72
CA CYS A 128 -13.02 19.57 18.63
C CYS A 128 -13.01 21.05 19.06
N PHE A 129 -13.39 21.36 20.30
CA PHE A 129 -13.35 22.73 20.82
C PHE A 129 -11.92 23.19 21.16
N ASP A 130 -11.21 22.42 21.98
CA ASP A 130 -9.90 22.78 22.51
C ASP A 130 -8.84 21.67 22.32
N GLY A 131 -9.21 20.53 21.75
CA GLY A 131 -8.33 19.38 21.55
C GLY A 131 -8.13 18.54 22.82
N MET A 132 -8.89 18.78 23.89
CA MET A 132 -8.79 17.99 25.12
C MET A 132 -9.24 16.55 24.90
N LEU A 133 -8.73 15.67 25.75
CA LEU A 133 -9.04 14.24 25.74
C LEU A 133 -10.02 13.93 26.88
N PRO A 134 -11.34 14.08 26.69
CA PRO A 134 -12.31 13.79 27.76
C PRO A 134 -12.22 12.35 28.25
N TYR A 135 -11.97 11.40 27.33
CA TYR A 135 -11.87 9.99 27.70
C TYR A 135 -10.93 9.20 26.78
N TRP A 136 -10.45 8.07 27.29
CA TRP A 136 -9.54 7.19 26.57
C TRP A 136 -9.52 5.79 27.20
N THR A 137 -9.32 4.77 26.37
CA THR A 137 -9.09 3.38 26.81
C THR A 137 -7.81 2.83 26.21
N ILE A 138 -7.17 1.91 26.94
CA ILE A 138 -5.93 1.26 26.51
C ILE A 138 -6.09 -0.26 26.64
N SER A 139 -5.62 -0.99 25.64
CA SER A 139 -5.56 -2.45 25.65
C SER A 139 -4.31 -2.96 24.94
N THR A 140 -3.94 -4.23 25.19
CA THR A 140 -2.89 -4.92 24.42
C THR A 140 -3.44 -5.58 23.15
N LYS A 141 -4.75 -5.49 22.92
CA LYS A 141 -5.46 -6.06 21.77
C LYS A 141 -6.41 -5.02 21.15
N PRO A 142 -6.50 -4.92 19.82
CA PRO A 142 -7.47 -4.06 19.16
C PRO A 142 -8.76 -4.87 18.95
N ASP A 143 -9.51 -5.09 20.03
CA ASP A 143 -10.76 -5.87 20.03
C ASP A 143 -12.00 -4.98 20.24
N ALA A 144 -13.18 -5.58 20.14
CA ALA A 144 -14.44 -4.84 20.24
C ALA A 144 -14.66 -4.24 21.63
N ALA A 145 -14.08 -4.82 22.68
CA ALA A 145 -14.16 -4.27 24.02
C ALA A 145 -13.46 -2.91 24.08
N LEU A 146 -12.22 -2.81 23.60
CA LEU A 146 -11.48 -1.55 23.56
C LEU A 146 -12.29 -0.40 22.94
N VAL A 147 -12.98 -0.69 21.83
CA VAL A 147 -13.67 0.28 20.99
C VAL A 147 -15.07 0.60 21.51
N ASN A 148 -15.74 -0.34 22.16
CA ASN A 148 -17.08 -0.14 22.72
C ASN A 148 -17.03 0.47 24.13
N ASP A 149 -16.02 0.14 24.93
CA ASP A 149 -15.88 0.63 26.30
C ASP A 149 -15.53 2.14 26.33
N MET A 150 -14.82 2.60 25.30
CA MET A 150 -14.41 3.99 25.15
C MET A 150 -15.60 4.97 25.04
N PRO A 151 -16.55 4.83 24.10
CA PRO A 151 -17.67 5.75 23.98
C PRO A 151 -18.61 5.63 25.17
N ASP A 152 -18.80 4.43 25.74
CA ASP A 152 -19.63 4.24 26.94
C ASP A 152 -19.07 5.02 28.14
N GLY A 153 -17.75 4.93 28.34
CA GLY A 153 -17.06 5.69 29.38
C GLY A 153 -17.10 7.20 29.12
N ALA A 154 -16.91 7.63 27.88
CA ALA A 154 -16.98 9.05 27.51
C ALA A 154 -18.38 9.64 27.74
N ILE A 155 -19.43 8.93 27.30
CA ILE A 155 -20.82 9.36 27.46
C ILE A 155 -21.20 9.41 28.94
N SER A 156 -20.67 8.51 29.77
CA SER A 156 -20.95 8.52 31.21
C SER A 156 -20.44 9.76 31.95
N GLN A 157 -19.53 10.54 31.33
CA GLN A 157 -19.00 11.78 31.89
C GLN A 157 -19.77 13.02 31.44
N LEU A 158 -20.68 12.89 30.47
CA LEU A 158 -21.47 13.99 29.94
C LEU A 158 -22.58 14.40 30.92
N GLY A 159 -22.89 15.68 30.92
CA GLY A 159 -24.11 16.21 31.51
C GLY A 159 -25.36 15.81 30.70
N GLU A 160 -26.54 15.89 31.32
CA GLU A 160 -27.81 15.50 30.69
C GLU A 160 -28.13 16.25 29.38
N GLU A 161 -27.65 17.50 29.26
CA GLU A 161 -27.87 18.37 28.10
C GLU A 161 -26.76 18.26 27.04
N GLU A 162 -25.71 17.47 27.29
CA GLU A 162 -24.55 17.35 26.39
C GLU A 162 -24.70 16.15 25.45
N HIS A 163 -24.77 16.43 24.15
CA HIS A 163 -24.98 15.42 23.11
C HIS A 163 -23.98 15.62 21.95
N PRO A 164 -22.69 15.27 22.15
CA PRO A 164 -21.66 15.43 21.14
C PRO A 164 -21.91 14.55 19.92
N ILE A 165 -21.56 15.06 18.76
CA ILE A 165 -21.45 14.25 17.54
C ILE A 165 -20.10 13.54 17.55
N ILE A 166 -20.09 12.20 17.63
CA ILE A 166 -18.87 11.40 17.50
C ILE A 166 -18.57 11.12 16.03
N HIS A 167 -17.31 11.33 15.64
CA HIS A 167 -16.80 11.00 14.32
C HIS A 167 -15.60 10.06 14.43
N SER A 168 -15.71 8.91 13.78
CA SER A 168 -14.63 7.94 13.60
C SER A 168 -14.27 7.82 12.12
N ASP A 169 -13.11 7.22 11.84
CA ASP A 169 -12.81 6.76 10.49
C ASP A 169 -13.68 5.54 10.11
N ARG A 170 -13.41 4.96 8.92
CA ARG A 170 -14.08 3.75 8.42
C ARG A 170 -13.27 2.47 8.62
N GLY A 171 -12.39 2.45 9.62
CA GLY A 171 -11.65 1.26 10.02
C GLY A 171 -12.57 0.10 10.38
N CYS A 172 -12.07 -1.13 10.26
CA CYS A 172 -12.86 -2.34 10.52
C CYS A 172 -13.44 -2.38 11.94
N HIS A 173 -12.74 -1.78 12.91
CA HIS A 173 -13.13 -1.69 14.31
C HIS A 173 -14.45 -0.93 14.51
N TYR A 174 -14.62 0.21 13.84
CA TYR A 174 -15.85 1.02 13.89
C TYR A 174 -16.99 0.46 13.04
N ARG A 175 -16.80 -0.71 12.43
CA ARG A 175 -17.85 -1.45 11.70
C ARG A 175 -18.37 -2.64 12.48
N TRP A 176 -17.91 -2.86 13.71
CA TRP A 176 -18.45 -3.91 14.56
C TRP A 176 -19.89 -3.60 15.00
N PRO A 177 -20.75 -4.62 15.15
CA PRO A 177 -22.14 -4.42 15.53
C PRO A 177 -22.32 -3.61 16.82
N GLY A 178 -21.44 -3.79 17.80
CA GLY A 178 -21.48 -3.04 19.06
C GLY A 178 -21.23 -1.54 18.87
N TRP A 179 -20.31 -1.16 17.98
CA TRP A 179 -20.09 0.26 17.67
C TRP A 179 -21.29 0.84 16.94
N ILE A 180 -21.77 0.15 15.90
CA ILE A 180 -22.89 0.62 15.08
C ILE A 180 -24.16 0.81 15.90
N SER A 181 -24.42 -0.03 16.92
CA SER A 181 -25.60 0.13 17.77
C SER A 181 -25.56 1.35 18.70
N ARG A 182 -24.42 2.04 18.80
CA ARG A 182 -24.22 3.25 19.63
C ARG A 182 -24.33 4.55 18.81
N MET A 183 -24.38 4.44 17.48
CA MET A 183 -24.48 5.56 16.53
C MET A 183 -25.92 5.71 16.03
#